data_AF-A0A0D3LLV9-F1
#
_entry.id   AF-A0A0D3LLV9-F1
#
_cell.length_a   1.000
_cell.length_b   1.000
_cell.length_c   1.000
_cell.angle_alpha   90.00
_cell.angle_beta   90.00
_cell.angle_gamma   90.00
#
_symmetry.space_group_name_H-M   'P 1'
#
loop_
_entity.id
_entity.type
_entity.pdbx_description
1 polymer ?
#
loop_
_entity_poly.entity_id
_entity_poly.type
_entity_poly.pdbx_seq_one_letter_code
_entity_poly.pdbx_strand_id
1 'polypeptide(L)'
;MARKRQNNNLPTFDELIIPTLAALKKLGGSGTIEEINEAVYEIANISEDILKIPHDENGLQSEVDYRLAWSRTYLKKFGLIDNSSRGVWALATSELDINKIDSSEIVRTVREIHKRTEPKKKTDKTDETDILEQEAENITWKEQLLEILFNIHPDAFERLAQRLLRESGFVQVEVTGKTGDGGIDGKGIVRISGFLSFHVIFQCKRYRGSVSPSQIRDFRGAMQGRADKGLFITTGTFTRDAVKEATRDGAPPIDLIDGEILCDKLKELKLGVQTELIESVNLKPEWFRNL
;
A
#
# COMPACT_ATOMS: atom_id res chain seq x y z
N MET A 1 -18.95 -18.69 10.38
CA MET A 1 -19.16 -18.34 11.80
C MET A 1 -18.81 -16.88 11.97
N ALA A 2 -19.67 -16.13 12.64
CA ALA A 2 -19.65 -14.67 12.71
C ALA A 2 -18.47 -14.15 13.55
N ARG A 3 -17.55 -13.37 12.94
CA ARG A 3 -16.65 -12.46 13.67
C ARG A 3 -17.51 -11.35 14.27
N LYS A 4 -17.94 -11.62 15.49
CA LYS A 4 -18.88 -10.83 16.29
C LYS A 4 -18.18 -9.57 16.77
N ARG A 5 -18.61 -8.40 16.25
CA ARG A 5 -18.52 -7.05 16.85
C ARG A 5 -17.54 -6.93 18.03
N GLN A 6 -16.27 -6.71 17.73
CA GLN A 6 -15.34 -6.08 18.67
C GLN A 6 -14.80 -4.84 17.97
N ASN A 7 -14.93 -3.68 18.62
CA ASN A 7 -14.70 -2.31 18.12
C ASN A 7 -15.93 -1.65 17.49
N ASN A 8 -16.82 -1.15 18.35
CA ASN A 8 -18.04 -0.41 18.00
C ASN A 8 -17.78 0.95 17.31
N ASN A 9 -16.51 1.29 17.04
CA ASN A 9 -16.04 2.57 16.47
C ASN A 9 -15.30 2.40 15.13
N LEU A 10 -15.18 1.17 14.62
CA LEU A 10 -14.46 0.90 13.38
C LEU A 10 -15.40 1.11 12.18
N PRO A 11 -15.14 2.08 11.30
CA PRO A 11 -16.06 2.46 10.24
C PRO A 11 -16.20 1.35 9.21
N THR A 12 -17.41 1.04 8.77
CA THR A 12 -17.66 0.05 7.71
C THR A 12 -17.22 0.59 6.34
N PHE A 13 -17.02 -0.28 5.35
CA PHE A 13 -16.58 0.17 4.02
C PHE A 13 -17.60 1.14 3.37
N ASP A 14 -18.89 0.98 3.65
CA ASP A 14 -19.96 1.84 3.14
C ASP A 14 -19.98 3.21 3.84
N GLU A 15 -19.62 3.29 5.12
CA GLU A 15 -19.42 4.56 5.83
C GLU A 15 -18.22 5.35 5.28
N LEU A 16 -17.25 4.66 4.67
CA LEU A 16 -16.04 5.25 4.09
C LEU A 16 -16.19 5.70 2.61
N ILE A 17 -17.31 5.39 1.95
CA ILE A 17 -17.57 5.76 0.55
C ILE A 17 -17.57 7.29 0.36
N ILE A 18 -18.36 8.01 1.16
CA ILE A 18 -18.47 9.47 1.04
C ILE A 18 -17.18 10.19 1.45
N PRO A 19 -16.51 9.82 2.56
CA PRO A 19 -15.18 10.34 2.88
C PRO A 19 -14.15 10.15 1.76
N THR A 20 -14.17 9.01 1.06
CA THR A 20 -13.25 8.74 -0.06
C THR A 20 -13.45 9.73 -1.22
N LEU A 21 -14.70 10.03 -1.58
CA LEU A 21 -14.99 11.05 -2.60
C LEU A 21 -14.58 12.45 -2.15
N ALA A 22 -14.81 12.78 -0.87
CA ALA A 22 -14.41 14.06 -0.30
C ALA A 22 -12.88 14.23 -0.29
N ALA A 23 -12.14 13.15 0.01
CA ALA A 23 -10.68 13.12 -0.06
C ALA A 23 -10.18 13.42 -1.49
N LEU A 24 -10.69 12.70 -2.49
CA LEU A 24 -10.35 12.95 -3.89
C LEU A 24 -10.65 14.39 -4.32
N LYS A 25 -11.78 14.95 -3.91
CA LYS A 25 -12.13 16.34 -4.20
C LYS A 25 -11.18 17.34 -3.52
N LYS A 26 -10.80 17.08 -2.25
CA LYS A 26 -9.82 17.88 -1.50
C LYS A 26 -8.43 17.85 -2.17
N LEU A 27 -8.05 16.72 -2.76
CA LEU A 27 -6.79 16.52 -3.48
C LEU A 27 -6.79 17.08 -4.92
N GLY A 28 -7.87 17.74 -5.36
CA GLY A 28 -7.96 18.33 -6.70
C GLY A 28 -8.48 17.38 -7.78
N GLY A 29 -9.08 16.25 -7.39
CA GLY A 29 -9.75 15.30 -8.30
C GLY A 29 -9.01 13.99 -8.51
N SER A 30 -7.77 13.86 -8.04
CA SER A 30 -6.97 12.62 -8.12
C SER A 30 -6.00 12.50 -6.96
N GLY A 31 -5.56 11.28 -6.66
CA GLY A 31 -4.49 11.05 -5.67
C GLY A 31 -3.97 9.61 -5.69
N THR A 32 -2.83 9.38 -5.06
CA THR A 32 -2.35 8.01 -4.76
C THR A 32 -3.20 7.37 -3.66
N ILE A 33 -3.08 6.05 -3.49
CA ILE A 33 -3.78 5.32 -2.42
C ILE A 33 -3.45 5.92 -1.05
N GLU A 34 -2.17 6.21 -0.80
CA GLU A 34 -1.68 6.78 0.46
C GLU A 34 -2.25 8.18 0.70
N GLU A 35 -2.19 9.07 -0.30
CA GLU A 35 -2.74 10.43 -0.21
C GLU A 35 -4.25 10.41 0.07
N ILE A 36 -4.98 9.53 -0.62
CA ILE A 36 -6.43 9.38 -0.42
C ILE A 36 -6.71 8.87 0.98
N ASN A 37 -6.04 7.80 1.41
CA ASN A 37 -6.23 7.23 2.74
C ASN A 37 -5.94 8.26 3.84
N GLU A 38 -4.82 8.98 3.76
CA GLU A 38 -4.47 10.02 4.74
C GLU A 38 -5.53 11.12 4.81
N ALA A 39 -6.01 11.58 3.65
CA ALA A 39 -7.08 12.56 3.59
C ALA A 39 -8.40 12.03 4.16
N VAL A 40 -8.73 10.75 3.95
CA VAL A 40 -9.92 10.12 4.54
C VAL A 40 -9.80 10.03 6.06
N TYR A 41 -8.64 9.66 6.60
CA TYR A 41 -8.45 9.60 8.06
C TYR A 41 -8.75 10.93 8.72
N GLU A 42 -8.33 12.04 8.10
CA GLU A 42 -8.62 13.40 8.57
C GLU A 42 -10.10 13.74 8.44
N ILE A 43 -10.69 13.52 7.26
CA ILE A 43 -12.08 13.90 6.97
C ILE A 43 -13.06 13.12 7.85
N ALA A 44 -12.82 11.83 8.05
CA ALA A 44 -13.65 10.95 8.87
C ALA A 44 -13.26 10.94 10.35
N ASN A 45 -12.26 11.74 10.76
CA ASN A 45 -11.73 11.80 12.14
C ASN A 45 -11.38 10.43 12.72
N ILE A 46 -10.70 9.59 11.94
CA ILE A 46 -10.29 8.25 12.37
C ILE A 46 -9.09 8.37 13.31
N SER A 47 -9.23 7.86 14.53
CA SER A 47 -8.15 7.91 15.52
C SER A 47 -7.02 6.92 15.19
N GLU A 48 -5.80 7.21 15.65
CA GLU A 48 -4.66 6.30 15.46
C GLU A 48 -4.90 4.91 16.05
N ASP A 49 -5.61 4.81 17.17
CA ASP A 49 -5.89 3.53 17.81
C ASP A 49 -6.76 2.64 16.91
N ILE A 50 -7.65 3.25 16.11
CA ILE A 50 -8.46 2.53 15.13
C ILE A 50 -7.61 2.10 13.94
N LEU A 51 -6.71 2.98 13.46
CA LEU A 51 -5.80 2.67 12.36
C LEU A 51 -4.78 1.57 12.69
N LYS A 52 -4.51 1.32 13.97
CA LYS A 52 -3.64 0.23 14.43
C LYS A 52 -4.34 -1.14 14.49
N ILE A 53 -5.66 -1.19 14.29
CA ILE A 53 -6.40 -2.46 14.30
C ILE A 53 -6.08 -3.20 12.99
N PRO A 54 -5.48 -4.40 13.05
CA PRO A 54 -5.16 -5.16 11.86
C PRO A 54 -6.39 -5.84 11.24
N HIS A 55 -6.42 -6.00 9.92
CA HIS A 55 -7.47 -6.74 9.20
C HIS A 55 -7.45 -8.23 9.53
N ASP A 56 -6.25 -8.80 9.56
CA ASP A 56 -6.00 -10.21 9.75
C ASP A 56 -4.99 -10.46 10.89
N GLU A 57 -4.65 -11.72 11.11
CA GLU A 57 -3.69 -12.11 12.15
C GLU A 57 -2.24 -11.70 11.78
N ASN A 58 -2.00 -11.32 10.51
CA ASN A 58 -0.67 -11.01 10.01
C ASN A 58 -0.23 -9.57 10.27
N GLY A 59 -1.19 -8.64 10.41
CA GLY A 59 -0.97 -7.30 10.98
C GLY A 59 -0.48 -6.21 10.03
N LEU A 60 -0.43 -6.50 8.73
CA LEU A 60 0.27 -5.69 7.73
C LEU A 60 -0.61 -4.56 7.17
N GLN A 61 -1.89 -4.84 7.01
CA GLN A 61 -2.90 -3.87 6.58
C GLN A 61 -3.84 -3.58 7.74
N SER A 62 -4.13 -2.30 7.98
CA SER A 62 -5.18 -1.94 8.92
C SER A 62 -6.55 -2.36 8.38
N GLU A 63 -7.46 -2.73 9.27
CA GLU A 63 -8.84 -3.05 8.89
C GLU A 63 -9.54 -1.84 8.23
N VAL A 64 -9.11 -0.62 8.54
CA VAL A 64 -9.59 0.60 7.88
C VAL A 64 -9.11 0.67 6.42
N ASP A 65 -7.81 0.42 6.17
CA ASP A 65 -7.25 0.48 4.82
C ASP A 65 -7.83 -0.59 3.92
N TYR A 66 -8.05 -1.78 4.48
CA TYR A 66 -8.77 -2.85 3.81
C TYR A 66 -10.18 -2.40 3.39
N ARG A 67 -10.92 -1.75 4.28
CA ARG A 67 -12.26 -1.23 3.98
C ARG A 67 -12.23 -0.07 2.99
N LEU A 68 -11.21 0.79 3.03
CA LEU A 68 -11.03 1.87 2.04
C LEU A 68 -10.77 1.31 0.64
N ALA A 69 -10.05 0.20 0.53
CA ALA A 69 -9.91 -0.50 -0.75
C ALA A 69 -11.29 -0.89 -1.30
N TRP A 70 -12.14 -1.51 -0.48
CA TRP A 70 -13.51 -1.83 -0.86
C TRP A 70 -14.36 -0.61 -1.23
N SER A 71 -14.24 0.50 -0.49
CA SER A 71 -14.95 1.75 -0.82
C SER A 71 -14.58 2.23 -2.23
N ARG A 72 -13.28 2.23 -2.57
CA ARG A 72 -12.80 2.60 -3.92
C ARG A 72 -13.36 1.65 -4.98
N THR A 73 -13.36 0.34 -4.75
CA THR A 73 -13.89 -0.60 -5.72
C THR A 73 -15.38 -0.38 -5.99
N TYR A 74 -16.19 -0.14 -4.95
CA TYR A 74 -17.61 0.14 -5.10
C TYR A 74 -17.87 1.45 -5.86
N LEU A 75 -17.10 2.51 -5.55
CA LEU A 75 -17.16 3.78 -6.26
C LEU A 75 -16.83 3.63 -7.74
N LYS A 76 -15.82 2.81 -8.07
CA LYS A 76 -15.45 2.52 -9.46
C LYS A 76 -16.52 1.74 -10.20
N LYS A 77 -17.06 0.68 -9.57
CA LYS A 77 -18.15 -0.11 -10.16
C LYS A 77 -19.41 0.72 -10.41
N PHE A 78 -19.67 1.71 -9.57
CA PHE A 78 -20.75 2.67 -9.78
C PHE A 78 -20.42 3.72 -10.85
N GLY A 79 -19.15 3.91 -11.19
CA GLY A 79 -18.69 4.85 -12.22
C GLY A 79 -18.38 6.26 -11.72
N LEU A 80 -18.14 6.44 -10.40
CA LEU A 80 -17.81 7.76 -9.83
C LEU A 80 -16.30 8.06 -9.84
N ILE A 81 -15.48 7.01 -9.85
CA ILE A 81 -14.02 7.11 -9.88
C ILE A 81 -13.44 6.10 -10.87
N ASP A 82 -12.20 6.32 -11.29
CA ASP A 82 -11.44 5.39 -12.13
C ASP A 82 -9.95 5.35 -11.75
N ASN A 83 -9.23 4.33 -12.22
CA ASN A 83 -7.78 4.21 -12.06
C ASN A 83 -7.12 4.85 -13.29
N SER A 84 -6.73 6.12 -13.16
CA SER A 84 -5.99 6.83 -14.21
C SER A 84 -4.64 6.16 -14.53
N SER A 85 -4.01 5.55 -13.52
CA SER A 85 -2.84 4.68 -13.64
C SER A 85 -2.77 3.70 -12.47
N ARG A 86 -1.83 2.76 -12.49
CA ARG A 86 -1.61 1.84 -11.35
C ARG A 86 -1.35 2.66 -10.08
N GLY A 87 -2.12 2.42 -9.03
CA GLY A 87 -2.00 3.11 -7.73
C GLY A 87 -2.56 4.54 -7.67
N VAL A 88 -3.08 5.10 -8.77
CA VAL A 88 -3.61 6.47 -8.82
C VAL A 88 -5.09 6.44 -9.19
N TRP A 89 -5.92 7.02 -8.33
CA TRP A 89 -7.37 7.08 -8.50
C TRP A 89 -7.81 8.50 -8.77
N ALA A 90 -8.82 8.66 -9.63
CA ALA A 90 -9.35 9.96 -10.02
C ALA A 90 -10.88 9.94 -10.07
N LEU A 91 -11.50 11.09 -9.80
CA LEU A 91 -12.94 11.28 -10.04
C LEU A 91 -13.23 11.14 -11.54
N ALA A 92 -14.32 10.43 -11.89
CA ALA A 92 -14.76 10.31 -13.27
C ALA A 92 -15.26 11.65 -13.85
N THR A 93 -15.71 12.57 -12.98
CA THR A 93 -16.10 13.94 -13.35
C THR A 93 -15.74 14.93 -12.24
N SER A 94 -15.25 16.11 -12.63
CA SER A 94 -14.96 17.23 -11.72
C SER A 94 -16.21 17.92 -11.18
N GLU A 95 -17.37 17.69 -11.82
CA GLU A 95 -18.65 18.33 -11.45
C GLU A 95 -19.42 17.56 -10.36
N LEU A 96 -18.81 16.53 -9.78
CA LEU A 96 -19.44 15.68 -8.79
C LEU A 96 -19.88 16.46 -7.53
N ASP A 97 -21.18 16.45 -7.27
CA ASP A 97 -21.78 17.01 -6.06
C ASP A 97 -21.98 15.92 -5.01
N ILE A 98 -21.00 15.81 -4.11
CA ILE A 98 -20.92 14.77 -3.07
C ILE A 98 -22.16 14.78 -2.16
N ASN A 99 -22.79 15.94 -1.95
CA ASN A 99 -23.96 16.05 -1.06
C ASN A 99 -25.21 15.34 -1.60
N LYS A 100 -25.23 15.03 -2.90
CA LYS A 100 -26.34 14.33 -3.56
C LYS A 100 -26.13 12.82 -3.65
N ILE A 101 -25.01 12.32 -3.14
CA ILE A 101 -24.62 10.92 -3.26
C ILE A 101 -25.03 10.18 -2.01
N ASP A 102 -25.76 9.06 -2.17
CA ASP A 102 -26.10 8.14 -1.10
C ASP A 102 -25.23 6.88 -1.20
N SER A 103 -24.47 6.59 -0.14
CA SER A 103 -23.64 5.38 -0.07
C SER A 103 -24.49 4.10 -0.14
N SER A 104 -25.71 4.12 0.37
CA SER A 104 -26.64 2.98 0.35
C SER A 104 -27.10 2.66 -1.07
N GLU A 105 -27.32 3.69 -1.89
CA GLU A 105 -27.65 3.53 -3.30
C GLU A 105 -26.48 2.91 -4.07
N ILE A 106 -25.26 3.40 -3.84
CA ILE A 106 -24.05 2.83 -4.45
C ILE A 106 -23.95 1.34 -4.12
N VAL A 107 -24.04 0.99 -2.84
CA VAL A 107 -23.94 -0.40 -2.39
C VAL A 107 -25.06 -1.27 -2.98
N ARG A 108 -26.30 -0.79 -3.02
CA ARG A 108 -27.43 -1.51 -3.60
C ARG A 108 -27.22 -1.74 -5.09
N THR A 109 -26.92 -0.70 -5.85
CA THR A 109 -26.75 -0.76 -7.30
C THR A 109 -25.61 -1.69 -7.69
N VAL A 110 -24.45 -1.58 -7.03
CA VAL A 110 -23.30 -2.47 -7.29
C VAL A 110 -23.64 -3.93 -6.96
N ARG A 111 -24.38 -4.19 -5.87
CA ARG A 111 -24.84 -5.55 -5.53
C ARG A 111 -25.90 -6.09 -6.49
N GLU A 112 -26.76 -5.23 -7.02
CA GLU A 112 -27.78 -5.61 -8.00
C GLU A 112 -27.18 -5.92 -9.37
N ILE A 113 -26.19 -5.13 -9.80
CA ILE A 113 -25.37 -5.45 -10.96
C ILE A 113 -24.81 -6.86 -10.77
N HIS A 114 -24.13 -7.10 -9.64
CA HIS A 114 -23.53 -8.41 -9.35
C HIS A 114 -24.54 -9.59 -9.37
N LYS A 115 -25.75 -9.39 -8.83
CA LYS A 115 -26.81 -10.42 -8.85
C LYS A 115 -27.39 -10.69 -10.24
N ARG A 116 -27.35 -9.73 -11.17
CA ARG A 116 -27.89 -9.88 -12.53
C ARG A 116 -26.88 -10.53 -13.47
N THR A 117 -25.60 -10.40 -13.18
CA THR A 117 -24.51 -10.95 -13.98
C THR A 117 -24.12 -12.38 -13.56
N GLU A 118 -24.60 -12.90 -12.42
CA GLU A 118 -24.54 -14.32 -12.08
C GLU A 118 -25.66 -15.13 -12.78
N PRO A 119 -25.36 -16.07 -13.70
CA PRO A 119 -26.32 -17.06 -14.13
C PRO A 119 -26.47 -18.15 -13.06
N LYS A 120 -27.71 -18.56 -12.76
CA LYS A 120 -27.99 -19.80 -12.02
C LYS A 120 -27.57 -21.02 -12.86
N LYS A 121 -26.28 -21.38 -12.87
CA LYS A 121 -25.75 -22.75 -13.03
C LYS A 121 -24.21 -22.74 -13.00
N LYS A 122 -23.66 -23.81 -12.41
CA LYS A 122 -22.23 -24.14 -12.28
C LYS A 122 -21.48 -23.95 -13.61
N THR A 123 -20.18 -23.59 -13.50
CA THR A 123 -19.16 -23.35 -14.57
C THR A 123 -19.57 -22.22 -15.53
N ASP A 124 -19.00 -21.01 -15.54
CA ASP A 124 -17.60 -20.62 -15.59
C ASP A 124 -17.36 -19.21 -15.01
N LYS A 125 -16.17 -18.97 -14.43
CA LYS A 125 -15.73 -17.67 -13.88
C LYS A 125 -15.18 -16.76 -14.99
N THR A 126 -15.93 -15.76 -15.46
CA THR A 126 -15.36 -14.64 -16.22
C THR A 126 -16.33 -13.46 -16.20
N ASP A 127 -15.94 -12.40 -15.47
CA ASP A 127 -16.07 -10.97 -15.84
C ASP A 127 -16.27 -10.05 -14.62
N GLU A 128 -16.85 -10.53 -13.51
CA GLU A 128 -17.07 -9.69 -12.31
C GLU A 128 -16.15 -10.00 -11.13
N THR A 129 -15.60 -11.21 -11.12
CA THR A 129 -14.54 -11.65 -10.22
C THR A 129 -13.23 -10.90 -10.49
N ASP A 130 -12.99 -10.39 -11.70
CA ASP A 130 -11.64 -10.03 -12.13
C ASP A 130 -11.04 -8.82 -11.38
N ILE A 131 -11.76 -7.72 -11.10
CA ILE A 131 -11.15 -6.55 -10.41
C ILE A 131 -11.10 -6.74 -8.88
N LEU A 132 -12.15 -7.33 -8.30
CA LEU A 132 -12.20 -7.62 -6.86
C LEU A 132 -11.29 -8.79 -6.48
N GLU A 133 -11.19 -9.83 -7.32
CA GLU A 133 -10.18 -10.87 -7.18
C GLU A 133 -8.79 -10.30 -7.52
N GLN A 134 -8.58 -9.41 -8.49
CA GLN A 134 -7.24 -8.82 -8.72
C GLN A 134 -6.78 -7.91 -7.57
N GLU A 135 -7.65 -7.12 -6.95
CA GLU A 135 -7.30 -6.32 -5.76
C GLU A 135 -7.13 -7.23 -4.53
N ALA A 136 -8.03 -8.19 -4.31
CA ALA A 136 -7.90 -9.15 -3.22
C ALA A 136 -6.68 -10.07 -3.40
N GLU A 137 -6.39 -10.56 -4.60
CA GLU A 137 -5.18 -11.32 -4.94
C GLU A 137 -3.93 -10.45 -4.81
N ASN A 138 -3.98 -9.17 -5.21
CA ASN A 138 -2.88 -8.24 -4.97
C ASN A 138 -2.59 -8.05 -3.48
N ILE A 139 -3.63 -7.92 -2.66
CA ILE A 139 -3.51 -7.88 -1.20
C ILE A 139 -2.95 -9.24 -0.70
N THR A 140 -3.48 -10.35 -1.21
CA THR A 140 -3.13 -11.71 -0.76
C THR A 140 -1.67 -12.08 -1.01
N TRP A 141 -1.10 -11.80 -2.19
CA TRP A 141 0.30 -12.18 -2.45
C TRP A 141 1.30 -11.33 -1.67
N LYS A 142 0.99 -10.04 -1.44
CA LYS A 142 1.82 -9.16 -0.62
C LYS A 142 1.83 -9.65 0.83
N GLU A 143 0.67 -9.99 1.39
CA GLU A 143 0.54 -10.59 2.73
C GLU A 143 1.33 -11.90 2.83
N GLN A 144 1.19 -12.81 1.86
CA GLN A 144 1.96 -14.06 1.82
C GLN A 144 3.47 -13.82 1.75
N LEU A 145 3.91 -12.87 0.91
CA LEU A 145 5.32 -12.53 0.79
C LEU A 145 5.87 -11.94 2.10
N LEU A 146 5.12 -11.02 2.73
CA LEU A 146 5.51 -10.44 4.01
C LEU A 146 5.56 -11.47 5.13
N GLU A 147 4.66 -12.46 5.12
CA GLU A 147 4.71 -13.59 6.05
C GLU A 147 5.98 -14.44 5.84
N ILE A 148 6.38 -14.69 4.59
CA ILE A 148 7.65 -15.34 4.28
C ILE A 148 8.82 -14.51 4.81
N LEU A 149 8.85 -13.20 4.53
CA LEU A 149 9.88 -12.27 4.99
C LEU A 149 9.91 -12.13 6.52
N PHE A 150 8.79 -12.31 7.19
CA PHE A 150 8.73 -12.32 8.64
C PHE A 150 9.37 -13.59 9.21
N ASN A 151 9.29 -14.72 8.52
CA ASN A 151 9.77 -16.00 9.03
C ASN A 151 11.25 -16.28 8.71
N ILE A 152 11.94 -15.44 7.92
CA ILE A 152 13.39 -15.55 7.72
C ILE A 152 14.19 -14.99 8.91
N HIS A 153 15.44 -15.44 9.04
CA HIS A 153 16.37 -14.96 10.07
C HIS A 153 16.67 -13.46 9.90
N PRO A 154 16.84 -12.66 10.97
CA PRO A 154 17.22 -11.24 10.90
C PRO A 154 18.35 -10.94 9.91
N ASP A 155 19.49 -11.62 10.03
CA ASP A 155 20.64 -11.44 9.12
C ASP A 155 20.32 -11.77 7.66
N ALA A 156 19.33 -12.65 7.41
CA ALA A 156 18.89 -12.96 6.06
C ALA A 156 18.07 -11.80 5.46
N PHE A 157 17.29 -11.10 6.29
CA PHE A 157 16.57 -9.90 5.88
C PHE A 157 17.53 -8.74 5.56
N GLU A 158 18.59 -8.56 6.35
CA GLU A 158 19.66 -7.59 6.05
C GLU A 158 20.36 -7.90 4.71
N ARG A 159 20.67 -9.17 4.45
CA ARG A 159 21.23 -9.61 3.15
C ARG A 159 20.25 -9.42 2.00
N LEU A 160 18.95 -9.61 2.23
CA LEU A 160 17.91 -9.31 1.24
C LEU A 160 17.88 -7.82 0.92
N ALA A 161 17.89 -6.95 1.93
CA ALA A 161 17.96 -5.50 1.73
C ALA A 161 19.24 -5.09 1.00
N GLN A 162 20.39 -5.68 1.33
CA GLN A 162 21.63 -5.47 0.59
C GLN A 162 21.49 -5.85 -0.89
N ARG A 163 20.86 -6.99 -1.21
CA ARG A 163 20.61 -7.40 -2.59
C ARG A 163 19.65 -6.44 -3.30
N LEU A 164 18.54 -6.09 -2.63
CA LEU A 164 17.54 -5.13 -3.13
C LEU A 164 18.18 -3.81 -3.55
N LEU A 165 19.03 -3.23 -2.70
CA LEU A 165 19.70 -1.97 -2.98
C LEU A 165 20.68 -2.06 -4.15
N ARG A 166 21.44 -3.16 -4.25
CA ARG A 166 22.34 -3.39 -5.39
C ARG A 166 21.58 -3.46 -6.72
N GLU A 167 20.48 -4.20 -6.74
CA GLU A 167 19.60 -4.31 -7.92
C GLU A 167 18.90 -2.98 -8.24
N SER A 168 18.72 -2.12 -7.23
CA SER A 168 18.19 -0.76 -7.38
C SER A 168 19.24 0.29 -7.78
N GLY A 169 20.47 -0.14 -8.11
CA GLY A 169 21.53 0.75 -8.61
C GLY A 169 22.48 1.32 -7.55
N PHE A 170 22.40 0.86 -6.30
CA PHE A 170 23.40 1.22 -5.29
C PHE A 170 24.70 0.46 -5.51
N VAL A 171 25.83 1.13 -5.29
CA VAL A 171 27.17 0.56 -5.33
C VAL A 171 27.79 0.55 -3.94
N GLN A 172 28.81 -0.29 -3.74
CA GLN A 172 29.51 -0.43 -2.45
C GLN A 172 28.57 -0.69 -1.26
N VAL A 173 27.52 -1.50 -1.48
CA VAL A 173 26.56 -1.85 -0.44
C VAL A 173 27.15 -2.88 0.51
N GLU A 174 27.25 -2.52 1.79
CA GLU A 174 27.81 -3.32 2.89
C GLU A 174 26.81 -3.41 4.05
N VAL A 175 26.65 -4.61 4.61
CA VAL A 175 25.89 -4.83 5.84
C VAL A 175 26.83 -4.70 7.03
N THR A 176 26.41 -4.00 8.08
CA THR A 176 27.20 -3.74 9.30
C THR A 176 26.68 -4.58 10.46
N GLY A 177 27.41 -5.62 10.85
CA GLY A 177 27.04 -6.47 11.99
C GLY A 177 27.52 -5.96 13.36
N LYS A 178 27.70 -4.63 13.54
CA LYS A 178 28.32 -4.10 14.76
C LYS A 178 27.25 -3.72 15.79
N THR A 179 27.23 -4.45 16.91
CA THR A 179 26.43 -4.07 18.07
C THR A 179 26.85 -2.68 18.59
N GLY A 180 25.89 -1.75 18.73
CA GLY A 180 26.11 -0.44 19.36
C GLY A 180 26.31 0.75 18.43
N ASP A 181 26.00 0.64 17.13
CA ASP A 181 26.12 1.74 16.17
C ASP A 181 24.88 2.64 16.05
N GLY A 182 23.86 2.39 16.88
CA GLY A 182 22.59 3.09 16.86
C GLY A 182 21.53 2.46 15.97
N GLY A 183 21.74 1.20 15.53
CA GLY A 183 20.79 0.46 14.71
C GLY A 183 21.04 0.63 13.21
N ILE A 184 22.30 0.81 12.82
CA ILE A 184 22.69 0.90 11.42
C ILE A 184 22.96 -0.51 10.91
N ASP A 185 22.17 -0.97 9.96
CA ASP A 185 22.32 -2.32 9.42
C ASP A 185 23.18 -2.34 8.16
N GLY A 186 23.43 -1.18 7.56
CA GLY A 186 24.42 -1.06 6.50
C GLY A 186 24.54 0.31 5.86
N LYS A 187 25.34 0.37 4.82
CA LYS A 187 25.60 1.57 4.02
C LYS A 187 25.74 1.23 2.54
N GLY A 188 25.53 2.21 1.68
CA GLY A 188 25.75 2.13 0.25
C GLY A 188 25.89 3.50 -0.38
N ILE A 189 26.27 3.54 -1.66
CA ILE A 189 26.40 4.77 -2.43
C ILE A 189 25.41 4.69 -3.59
N VAL A 190 24.51 5.67 -3.69
CA VAL A 190 23.66 5.83 -4.88
C VAL A 190 24.28 6.88 -5.79
N ARG A 191 24.33 6.59 -7.10
CA ARG A 191 24.85 7.51 -8.11
C ARG A 191 23.71 8.01 -8.98
N ILE A 192 23.50 9.33 -8.99
CA ILE A 192 22.49 9.97 -9.82
C ILE A 192 23.19 10.57 -11.04
N SER A 193 22.70 10.17 -12.23
CA SER A 193 23.17 10.65 -13.53
C SER A 193 24.69 10.54 -13.77
N GLY A 194 25.39 9.69 -13.00
CA GLY A 194 26.81 9.42 -13.15
C GLY A 194 27.77 10.48 -12.59
N PHE A 195 27.29 11.62 -12.09
CA PHE A 195 28.14 12.69 -11.56
C PHE A 195 27.85 13.09 -10.12
N LEU A 196 26.67 12.76 -9.57
CA LEU A 196 26.37 12.92 -8.15
C LEU A 196 26.43 11.57 -7.45
N SER A 197 27.09 11.53 -6.29
CA SER A 197 27.11 10.36 -5.41
C SER A 197 26.61 10.77 -4.04
N PHE A 198 25.69 9.99 -3.48
CA PHE A 198 25.19 10.19 -2.12
C PHE A 198 25.50 8.96 -1.29
N HIS A 199 26.10 9.17 -0.12
CA HIS A 199 26.29 8.14 0.88
C HIS A 199 24.97 7.95 1.62
N VAL A 200 24.47 6.73 1.57
CA VAL A 200 23.22 6.34 2.22
C VAL A 200 23.54 5.32 3.29
N ILE A 201 23.01 5.54 4.49
CA ILE A 201 22.97 4.55 5.55
C ILE A 201 21.56 4.00 5.64
N PHE A 202 21.41 2.70 5.89
CA PHE A 202 20.12 2.06 5.99
C PHE A 202 19.95 1.25 7.27
N GLN A 203 18.70 1.18 7.72
CA GLN A 203 18.23 0.32 8.80
C GLN A 203 17.11 -0.59 8.29
N CYS A 204 17.13 -1.85 8.69
CA CYS A 204 16.23 -2.92 8.31
C CYS A 204 15.51 -3.44 9.55
N LYS A 205 14.19 -3.32 9.57
CA LYS A 205 13.37 -3.77 10.69
C LYS A 205 12.34 -4.79 10.26
N ARG A 206 12.63 -6.07 10.52
CA ARG A 206 11.67 -7.17 10.39
C ARG A 206 10.68 -7.09 11.56
N TYR A 207 9.49 -6.56 11.30
CA TYR A 207 8.50 -6.21 12.32
C TYR A 207 7.07 -6.27 11.74
N ARG A 208 6.07 -6.63 12.55
CA ARG A 208 4.65 -6.68 12.13
C ARG A 208 3.86 -5.42 12.45
N GLY A 209 4.33 -4.60 13.40
CA GLY A 209 3.64 -3.37 13.79
C GLY A 209 4.15 -2.14 13.04
N SER A 210 3.75 -0.97 13.53
CA SER A 210 4.17 0.31 12.97
C SER A 210 5.46 0.84 13.62
N VAL A 211 6.35 1.38 12.79
CA VAL A 211 7.53 2.13 13.22
C VAL A 211 7.10 3.50 13.76
N SER A 212 7.60 3.85 14.94
CA SER A 212 7.25 5.08 15.65
C SER A 212 8.17 6.26 15.30
N PRO A 213 7.75 7.52 15.53
CA PRO A 213 8.61 8.69 15.35
C PRO A 213 9.87 8.67 16.23
N SER A 214 9.83 8.02 17.40
CA SER A 214 11.03 7.87 18.23
C SER A 214 12.11 7.05 17.52
N GLN A 215 11.72 5.96 16.85
CA GLN A 215 12.66 5.09 16.13
C GLN A 215 13.30 5.81 14.94
N ILE A 216 12.54 6.64 14.24
CA ILE A 216 13.08 7.50 13.17
C ILE A 216 14.06 8.55 13.73
N ARG A 217 13.76 9.15 14.90
CA ARG A 217 14.69 10.08 15.58
C ARG A 217 15.97 9.41 16.03
N ASP A 218 15.88 8.20 16.58
CA ASP A 218 17.04 7.44 17.05
C ASP A 218 17.97 7.10 15.87
N PHE A 219 17.39 6.61 14.76
CA PHE A 219 18.12 6.33 13.52
C PHE A 219 18.77 7.60 12.94
N ARG A 220 18.02 8.71 12.90
CA ARG A 220 18.54 10.02 12.49
C ARG A 220 19.74 10.45 13.33
N GLY A 221 19.69 10.24 14.63
CA GLY A 221 20.81 10.51 15.54
C GLY A 221 22.04 9.66 15.21
N ALA A 222 21.84 8.37 14.91
CA ALA A 222 22.91 7.47 14.52
C ALA A 222 23.57 7.85 13.18
N MET A 223 22.83 8.45 12.26
CA MET A 223 23.33 8.90 10.96
C MET A 223 24.15 10.20 11.01
N GLN A 224 24.03 11.00 12.08
CA GLN A 224 24.56 12.36 12.10
C GLN A 224 26.07 12.41 11.78
N GLY A 225 26.44 13.12 10.71
CA GLY A 225 27.82 13.25 10.24
C GLY A 225 28.40 12.01 9.54
N ARG A 226 27.59 10.97 9.27
CA ARG A 226 28.04 9.71 8.66
C ARG A 226 27.54 9.48 7.23
N ALA A 227 26.44 10.11 6.84
CA ALA A 227 25.81 9.94 5.52
C ALA A 227 25.03 11.17 5.09
N ASP A 228 24.80 11.29 3.78
CA ASP A 228 24.01 12.36 3.16
C ASP A 228 22.50 12.10 3.34
N LYS A 229 22.10 10.82 3.33
CA LYS A 229 20.71 10.35 3.39
C LYS A 229 20.55 9.08 4.21
N GLY A 230 19.34 8.88 4.72
CA GLY A 230 18.94 7.68 5.46
C GLY A 230 17.91 6.89 4.67
N LEU A 231 17.91 5.57 4.85
CA LEU A 231 16.87 4.70 4.32
C LEU A 231 16.39 3.74 5.40
N PHE A 232 15.11 3.80 5.74
CA PHE A 232 14.51 2.91 6.73
C PHE A 232 13.61 1.89 6.02
N ILE A 233 13.95 0.61 6.12
CA ILE A 233 13.25 -0.50 5.48
C ILE A 233 12.56 -1.33 6.56
N THR A 234 11.27 -1.60 6.42
CA THR A 234 10.54 -2.47 7.34
C THR A 234 9.58 -3.40 6.61
N THR A 235 9.28 -4.56 7.21
CA THR A 235 8.17 -5.42 6.78
C THR A 235 6.83 -4.95 7.34
N GLY A 236 6.80 -3.98 8.25
CA GLY A 236 5.59 -3.42 8.84
C GLY A 236 5.18 -2.12 8.14
N THR A 237 4.58 -1.20 8.91
CA THR A 237 4.14 0.12 8.42
C THR A 237 4.86 1.25 9.17
N PHE A 238 4.66 2.50 8.75
CA PHE A 238 5.10 3.68 9.50
C PHE A 238 3.88 4.41 10.06
N THR A 239 3.96 4.95 11.27
CA THR A 239 2.91 5.86 11.74
C THR A 239 3.00 7.19 10.98
N ARG A 240 1.89 7.93 10.90
CA ARG A 240 1.86 9.26 10.27
C ARG A 240 2.91 10.20 10.87
N ASP A 241 3.07 10.16 12.19
CA ASP A 241 4.11 10.95 12.87
C ASP A 241 5.53 10.50 12.54
N ALA A 242 5.75 9.20 12.27
CA ALA A 242 7.05 8.70 11.80
C ALA A 242 7.37 9.21 10.39
N VAL A 243 6.39 9.23 9.48
CA VAL A 243 6.52 9.80 8.13
C VAL A 243 6.85 11.30 8.19
N LYS A 244 6.13 12.05 9.03
CA LYS A 244 6.41 13.48 9.26
C LYS A 244 7.79 13.70 9.86
N GLU A 245 8.20 12.88 10.84
CA GLU A 245 9.52 12.99 11.43
C GLU A 245 10.62 12.66 10.41
N ALA A 246 10.41 11.71 9.49
CA ALA A 246 11.39 11.31 8.47
C ALA A 246 11.76 12.46 7.51
N THR A 247 10.81 13.35 7.24
CA THR A 247 10.92 14.51 6.32
C THR A 247 11.01 15.87 7.04
N ARG A 248 11.26 15.88 8.35
CA ARG A 248 11.30 17.10 9.17
C ARG A 248 12.29 18.14 8.65
N ASP A 249 11.84 19.39 8.57
CA ASP A 249 12.66 20.53 8.17
C ASP A 249 13.96 20.66 8.98
N GLY A 250 15.05 20.96 8.29
CA GLY A 250 16.37 21.16 8.89
C GLY A 250 17.09 19.88 9.32
N ALA A 251 16.54 18.69 9.04
CA ALA A 251 17.19 17.41 9.31
C ALA A 251 17.53 16.65 8.01
N PRO A 252 18.62 15.83 7.97
CA PRO A 252 18.94 15.02 6.80
C PRO A 252 17.80 14.05 6.45
N PRO A 253 17.22 14.06 5.24
CA PRO A 253 16.01 13.29 4.96
C PRO A 253 16.23 11.78 5.13
N ILE A 254 15.21 11.10 5.67
CA ILE A 254 15.15 9.64 5.75
C ILE A 254 14.05 9.17 4.79
N ASP A 255 14.45 8.42 3.78
CA ASP A 255 13.54 7.75 2.86
C ASP A 255 12.99 6.48 3.54
N LEU A 256 11.70 6.17 3.32
CA LEU A 256 10.99 5.08 4.01
C LEU A 256 10.53 4.02 3.00
N ILE A 257 10.77 2.75 3.31
CA ILE A 257 10.26 1.59 2.56
C ILE A 257 9.51 0.71 3.56
N ASP A 258 8.18 0.73 3.48
CA ASP A 258 7.33 -0.15 4.27
C ASP A 258 7.13 -1.52 3.59
N GLY A 259 6.36 -2.39 4.22
CA GLY A 259 6.10 -3.73 3.71
C GLY A 259 5.47 -3.72 2.32
N GLU A 260 4.61 -2.75 2.03
CA GLU A 260 3.93 -2.66 0.75
C GLU A 260 4.90 -2.28 -0.38
N ILE A 261 5.67 -1.21 -0.19
CA ILE A 261 6.69 -0.76 -1.14
C ILE A 261 7.76 -1.85 -1.31
N LEU A 262 8.15 -2.52 -0.22
CA LEU A 262 9.11 -3.61 -0.26
C LEU A 262 8.63 -4.76 -1.17
N CYS A 263 7.39 -5.21 -1.03
CA CYS A 263 6.82 -6.24 -1.89
C CYS A 263 6.83 -5.84 -3.37
N ASP A 264 6.40 -4.61 -3.67
CA ASP A 264 6.38 -4.12 -5.05
C ASP A 264 7.80 -4.06 -5.64
N LYS A 265 8.80 -3.63 -4.86
CA LYS A 265 10.20 -3.61 -5.30
C LYS A 265 10.77 -5.02 -5.52
N LEU A 266 10.43 -5.98 -4.65
CA LEU A 266 10.81 -7.38 -4.84
C LEU A 266 10.20 -7.97 -6.11
N LYS A 267 8.94 -7.65 -6.41
CA LYS A 267 8.26 -8.04 -7.65
C LYS A 267 8.89 -7.39 -8.89
N GLU A 268 9.12 -6.08 -8.84
CA GLU A 268 9.75 -5.30 -9.93
C GLU A 268 11.12 -5.87 -10.31
N LEU A 269 11.94 -6.18 -9.30
CA LEU A 269 13.29 -6.70 -9.47
C LEU A 269 13.35 -8.24 -9.61
N LYS A 270 12.19 -8.91 -9.62
CA LYS A 270 12.05 -10.38 -9.69
C LYS A 270 12.87 -11.12 -8.62
N LEU A 271 12.95 -10.55 -7.42
CA LEU A 271 13.65 -11.12 -6.28
C LEU A 271 12.71 -12.01 -5.47
N GLY A 272 12.80 -13.32 -5.68
CA GLY A 272 11.93 -14.29 -5.00
C GLY A 272 10.46 -14.25 -5.44
N VAL A 273 10.15 -13.47 -6.48
CA VAL A 273 8.80 -13.31 -7.04
C VAL A 273 8.85 -13.58 -8.54
N GLN A 274 8.03 -14.52 -9.00
CA GLN A 274 7.83 -14.83 -10.42
C GLN A 274 6.46 -14.33 -10.86
N THR A 275 6.39 -13.78 -12.07
CA THR A 275 5.13 -13.31 -12.68
C THR A 275 4.95 -13.98 -14.03
N GLU A 276 3.74 -14.46 -14.30
CA GLU A 276 3.36 -15.08 -15.57
C GLU A 276 2.22 -14.28 -16.18
N LEU A 277 2.31 -13.99 -17.48
CA LEU A 277 1.23 -13.34 -18.22
C LEU A 277 0.30 -14.42 -18.74
N ILE A 278 -0.95 -14.44 -18.25
CA ILE A 278 -1.99 -15.34 -18.74
C ILE A 278 -2.78 -14.59 -19.81
N GLU A 279 -2.83 -15.14 -21.03
CA GLU A 279 -3.67 -14.61 -22.11
C GLU A 279 -5.14 -14.89 -21.78
N SER A 280 -5.97 -13.84 -21.74
CA SER A 280 -7.41 -13.95 -21.58
C SER A 280 -8.10 -13.75 -22.91
N VAL A 281 -8.80 -14.78 -23.39
CA VAL A 281 -9.52 -14.78 -24.67
C VAL A 281 -11.01 -14.53 -24.41
N ASN A 282 -11.48 -13.34 -24.76
CA ASN A 282 -12.89 -12.96 -24.63
C ASN A 282 -13.58 -12.92 -26.00
N LEU A 283 -14.57 -13.78 -26.18
CA LEU A 283 -15.41 -13.78 -27.38
C LEU A 283 -16.37 -12.59 -27.33
N LYS A 284 -16.57 -11.91 -28.46
CA LYS A 284 -17.56 -10.81 -28.61
C LYS A 284 -18.68 -11.22 -29.57
N PRO A 285 -19.70 -11.98 -29.11
CA PRO A 285 -20.76 -12.50 -29.97
C PRO A 285 -21.50 -11.43 -30.78
N GLU A 286 -21.73 -10.25 -30.21
CA GLU A 286 -22.45 -9.16 -30.89
C GLU A 286 -21.73 -8.67 -32.15
N TRP A 287 -20.40 -8.74 -32.18
CA TRP A 287 -19.64 -8.40 -33.38
C TRP A 287 -19.96 -9.38 -34.53
N PHE A 288 -20.11 -10.67 -34.21
CA PHE A 288 -20.47 -11.70 -35.19
C PHE A 288 -21.94 -11.65 -35.62
N ARG A 289 -22.83 -11.11 -34.78
CA ARG A 289 -24.26 -10.93 -35.12
C ARG A 289 -24.51 -9.71 -36.01
N ASN A 290 -23.57 -8.78 -36.07
CA ASN A 290 -23.64 -7.56 -36.89
C ASN A 290 -22.87 -7.67 -38.21
N LEU A 291 -22.42 -8.89 -38.57
CA LEU A 291 -21.88 -9.25 -39.90
C LEU A 291 -23.03 -9.60 -40.86
#